data_AF-A0A8J3NUT5-F1
#
_entry.id   AF-A0A8J3NUT5-F1
#
_cell.length_a   1.000
_cell.length_b   1.000
_cell.length_c   1.000
_cell.angle_alpha   90.00
_cell.angle_beta   90.00
_cell.angle_gamma   90.00
#
_symmetry.space_group_name_H-M   'P 1'
#
loop_
_entity.id
_entity.type
_entity.pdbx_description
1 polymer ?
#
loop_
_entity_poly.entity_id
_entity_poly.type
_entity_poly.pdbx_seq_one_letter_code
_entity_poly.pdbx_strand_id
1 'polypeptide(L)'
;MLAAWVAAVVAVPYGWVLGRVRAYPPSGRGVALFAVDHTWSLVNTIAGAGFLTVNLARGHHLDPPRCCHRGRIDIHEQAMRGYATTLGNVIAGGTAANERHEDLHVRQARLLGPLYLPLVGLNYVLFSVLPVWWLYHDHDGYPITGPGRYFTRGVYLHVWHEAWAYRRDVRDRYGDLPVRRPGRRRPRRAHRHGDHDHYTDDKT
;
A
#
# COMPACT_ATOMS: atom_id res chain seq x y z
N MET A 1 22.02 11.75 23.99
CA MET A 1 22.88 11.69 22.78
C MET A 1 22.40 10.64 21.78
N LEU A 2 22.19 9.37 22.15
CA LEU A 2 21.75 8.31 21.21
C LEU A 2 20.47 8.66 20.42
N ALA A 3 19.43 9.17 21.09
CA ALA A 3 18.18 9.54 20.42
C ALA A 3 18.36 10.63 19.34
N ALA A 4 19.25 11.59 19.57
CA ALA A 4 19.55 12.64 18.60
C ALA A 4 20.26 12.07 17.35
N TRP A 5 21.16 11.11 17.54
CA TRP A 5 21.81 10.41 16.43
C TRP A 5 20.81 9.59 15.61
N VAL A 6 19.94 8.83 16.27
CA VAL A 6 18.87 8.08 15.59
C VAL A 6 17.97 9.01 14.79
N ALA A 7 17.55 10.13 15.39
CA ALA A 7 16.75 11.15 14.69
C ALA A 7 17.50 11.72 13.47
N ALA A 8 18.79 12.03 13.59
CA ALA A 8 19.60 12.57 12.50
C ALA A 8 19.75 11.57 11.34
N VAL A 9 20.00 10.28 11.63
CA VAL A 9 20.12 9.21 10.63
C VAL A 9 18.84 9.04 9.80
N VAL A 10 17.68 9.35 10.37
CA VAL A 10 16.40 9.28 9.67
C VAL A 10 16.07 10.60 8.97
N ALA A 11 16.24 11.73 9.65
CA ALA A 11 15.83 13.04 9.16
C ALA A 11 16.72 13.57 8.02
N VAL A 12 18.04 13.34 8.07
CA VAL A 12 18.99 13.89 7.08
C VAL A 12 18.77 13.27 5.69
N PRO A 13 18.73 11.93 5.51
CA PRO A 13 18.44 11.35 4.20
C PRO A 13 17.06 11.77 3.70
N TYR A 14 16.07 11.78 4.57
CA TYR A 14 14.70 12.16 4.21
C TYR A 14 14.60 13.60 3.70
N GLY A 15 15.16 14.57 4.42
CA GLY A 15 15.18 15.98 4.01
C GLY A 15 15.94 16.19 2.70
N TRP A 16 17.08 15.51 2.53
CA TRP A 16 17.86 15.54 1.28
C TRP A 16 17.05 15.01 0.09
N VAL A 17 16.37 13.85 0.26
CA VAL A 17 15.53 13.27 -0.79
C VAL A 17 14.38 14.20 -1.14
N LEU A 18 13.66 14.74 -0.15
CA LEU A 18 12.54 15.67 -0.39
C LEU A 18 12.92 16.84 -1.30
N GLY A 19 14.10 17.44 -1.04
CA GLY A 19 14.65 18.52 -1.88
C GLY A 19 15.05 18.02 -3.27
N ARG A 20 15.78 16.91 -3.34
CA ARG A 20 16.30 16.33 -4.60
C ARG A 20 15.19 15.96 -5.58
N VAL A 21 14.13 15.31 -5.10
CA VAL A 21 13.04 14.81 -5.95
C VAL A 21 11.87 15.79 -6.07
N ARG A 22 11.94 16.93 -5.38
CA ARG A 22 10.89 17.96 -5.36
C ARG A 22 9.52 17.36 -5.05
N ALA A 23 9.46 16.53 -4.01
CA ALA A 23 8.28 15.71 -3.71
C ALA A 23 7.01 16.57 -3.60
N TYR A 24 7.07 17.73 -2.95
CA TYR A 24 5.91 18.62 -2.82
C TYR A 24 5.82 19.63 -3.98
N PRO A 25 4.61 19.93 -4.49
CA PRO A 25 4.41 20.98 -5.49
C PRO A 25 4.69 22.38 -4.91
N PRO A 26 5.24 23.33 -5.69
CA PRO A 26 5.46 24.71 -5.25
C PRO A 26 4.15 25.50 -5.26
N SER A 27 3.20 25.10 -4.41
CA SER A 27 1.84 25.66 -4.33
C SER A 27 1.31 25.57 -2.91
N GLY A 28 0.22 26.27 -2.60
CA GLY A 28 -0.45 26.16 -1.29
C GLY A 28 -0.84 24.72 -0.92
N ARG A 29 -1.18 23.89 -1.93
CA ARG A 29 -1.42 22.45 -1.73
C ARG A 29 -0.15 21.74 -1.23
N GLY A 30 1.02 22.06 -1.79
CA GLY A 30 2.28 21.46 -1.36
C GLY A 30 2.64 21.83 0.06
N VAL A 31 2.43 23.10 0.44
CA VAL A 31 2.60 23.57 1.82
C VAL A 31 1.65 22.82 2.76
N ALA A 32 0.38 22.66 2.39
CA ALA A 32 -0.58 21.93 3.20
C ALA A 32 -0.20 20.45 3.37
N LEU A 33 0.21 19.77 2.30
CA LEU A 33 0.67 18.38 2.37
C LEU A 33 1.93 18.24 3.23
N PHE A 34 2.90 19.15 3.08
CA PHE A 34 4.09 19.18 3.91
C PHE A 34 3.74 19.37 5.38
N ALA A 35 2.86 20.32 5.69
CA ALA A 35 2.41 20.58 7.06
C ALA A 35 1.72 19.35 7.66
N VAL A 36 0.81 18.70 6.93
CA VAL A 36 0.14 17.47 7.39
C VAL A 36 1.16 16.37 7.67
N ASP A 37 2.11 16.13 6.75
CA ASP A 37 3.11 15.07 6.90
C ASP A 37 4.05 15.32 8.11
N HIS A 38 4.35 16.58 8.43
CA HIS A 38 5.30 16.94 9.50
C HIS A 38 4.63 17.40 10.81
N THR A 39 3.30 17.33 10.92
CA THR A 39 2.57 17.62 12.16
C THR A 39 1.61 16.49 12.50
N TRP A 40 0.46 16.44 11.83
CA TRP A 40 -0.60 15.46 12.07
C TRP A 40 -0.17 14.03 11.76
N SER A 41 0.49 13.81 10.63
CA SER A 41 0.95 12.48 10.19
C SER A 41 2.44 12.23 10.52
N LEU A 42 3.01 12.96 11.49
CA LEU A 42 4.43 12.91 11.81
C LEU A 42 4.93 11.49 12.12
N VAL A 43 4.16 10.70 12.88
CA VAL A 43 4.52 9.32 13.22
C VAL A 43 4.68 8.45 11.95
N ASN A 44 3.77 8.59 10.98
CA ASN A 44 3.85 7.85 9.73
C ASN A 44 5.02 8.34 8.87
N THR A 45 5.28 9.64 8.87
CA THR A 45 6.40 10.26 8.15
C THR A 45 7.74 9.78 8.70
N ILE A 46 7.89 9.70 10.03
CA ILE A 46 9.08 9.14 10.67
C ILE A 46 9.27 7.67 10.27
N ALA A 47 8.20 6.88 10.27
CA ALA A 47 8.25 5.48 9.84
C ALA A 47 8.69 5.39 8.37
N GLY A 48 8.07 6.17 7.47
CA GLY A 48 8.43 6.25 6.06
C GLY A 48 9.86 6.71 5.84
N ALA A 49 10.35 7.68 6.61
CA ALA A 49 11.73 8.15 6.56
C ALA A 49 12.72 7.05 6.98
N GLY A 50 12.42 6.30 8.05
CA GLY A 50 13.24 5.15 8.43
C GLY A 50 13.26 4.07 7.36
N PHE A 51 12.10 3.78 6.77
CA PHE A 51 11.98 2.85 5.65
C PHE A 51 12.76 3.30 4.42
N LEU A 52 12.70 4.58 4.06
CA LEU A 52 13.53 5.18 3.01
C LEU A 52 15.01 4.98 3.31
N THR A 53 15.48 5.38 4.49
CA THR A 53 16.89 5.26 4.88
C THR A 53 17.38 3.82 4.76
N VAL A 54 16.61 2.84 5.22
CA VAL A 54 16.97 1.42 5.12
C VAL A 54 17.05 0.97 3.66
N ASN A 55 16.11 1.36 2.80
CA ASN A 55 16.14 0.98 1.38
C ASN A 55 17.30 1.65 0.62
N LEU A 56 17.60 2.92 0.89
CA LEU A 56 18.78 3.59 0.33
C LEU A 56 20.08 2.91 0.78
N ALA A 57 20.16 2.50 2.05
CA ALA A 57 21.32 1.75 2.57
C ALA A 57 21.48 0.37 1.92
N ARG A 58 20.40 -0.22 1.38
CA ARG A 58 20.42 -1.45 0.58
C ARG A 58 20.77 -1.22 -0.89
N GLY A 59 21.04 0.02 -1.28
CA GLY A 59 21.34 0.38 -2.67
C GLY A 59 20.11 0.49 -3.56
N HIS A 60 18.91 0.66 -2.98
CA HIS A 60 17.72 0.97 -3.78
C HIS A 60 17.75 2.41 -4.27
N HIS A 61 17.10 2.66 -5.39
CA HIS A 61 17.13 3.93 -6.12
C HIS A 61 15.78 4.63 -6.05
N LEU A 62 15.85 5.97 -5.98
CA LEU A 62 14.67 6.81 -6.09
C LEU A 62 14.12 6.75 -7.52
N ASP A 63 12.82 7.01 -7.67
CA ASP A 63 12.15 7.26 -8.95
C ASP A 63 11.70 8.73 -9.01
N PRO A 64 12.60 9.68 -9.38
CA PRO A 64 12.27 11.10 -9.40
C PRO A 64 11.05 11.46 -10.26
N PRO A 65 10.84 10.87 -11.46
CA PRO A 65 9.62 11.10 -12.24
C PRO A 65 8.32 10.78 -11.46
N ARG A 66 8.30 9.69 -10.68
CA ARG A 66 7.12 9.32 -9.86
C ARG A 66 7.02 10.10 -8.55
N CYS A 67 8.09 10.74 -8.09
CA CYS A 67 8.09 11.60 -6.90
C CYS A 67 7.61 13.03 -7.17
N CYS A 68 8.04 13.62 -8.29
CA CYS A 68 8.01 15.06 -8.51
C CYS A 68 6.59 15.63 -8.37
N HIS A 69 6.40 16.53 -7.40
CA HIS A 69 5.15 17.22 -7.13
C HIS A 69 3.94 16.33 -6.77
N ARG A 70 4.19 15.08 -6.36
CA ARG A 70 3.14 14.14 -5.92
C ARG A 70 2.85 14.18 -4.41
N GLY A 71 3.72 14.80 -3.64
CA GLY A 71 3.71 14.79 -2.18
C GLY A 71 4.06 13.42 -1.62
N ARG A 72 4.95 12.67 -2.28
CA ARG A 72 5.40 11.34 -1.83
C ARG A 72 6.77 11.05 -2.44
N ILE A 73 7.45 10.05 -1.89
CA ILE A 73 8.75 9.58 -2.35
C ILE A 73 8.56 8.16 -2.87
N ASP A 74 8.90 7.92 -4.12
CA ASP A 74 8.85 6.61 -4.75
C ASP A 74 10.29 6.06 -4.91
N ILE A 75 10.46 4.80 -4.54
CA ILE A 75 11.65 3.98 -4.72
C ILE A 75 11.33 2.96 -5.81
N HIS A 76 12.24 2.79 -6.77
CA HIS A 76 12.04 1.94 -7.95
C HIS A 76 11.93 0.46 -7.55
N GLU A 77 12.81 -0.03 -6.70
CA GLU A 77 12.85 -1.41 -6.26
C GLU A 77 11.76 -1.73 -5.23
N GLN A 78 11.30 -2.98 -5.24
CA GLN A 78 10.40 -3.53 -4.23
C GLN A 78 11.16 -3.77 -2.92
N ALA A 79 10.58 -3.34 -1.79
CA ALA A 79 11.10 -3.72 -0.48
C ALA A 79 10.76 -5.17 -0.10
N MET A 80 9.68 -5.70 -0.67
CA MET A 80 9.25 -7.09 -0.53
C MET A 80 8.85 -7.64 -1.89
N ARG A 81 9.44 -8.77 -2.29
CA ARG A 81 9.20 -9.35 -3.62
C ARG A 81 7.70 -9.59 -3.86
N GLY A 82 7.20 -9.09 -4.98
CA GLY A 82 5.80 -9.21 -5.40
C GLY A 82 4.86 -8.15 -4.85
N TYR A 83 5.36 -7.21 -4.02
CA TYR A 83 4.55 -6.17 -3.40
C TYR A 83 5.17 -4.79 -3.56
N ALA A 84 4.31 -3.81 -3.87
CA ALA A 84 4.63 -2.45 -3.52
C ALA A 84 4.39 -2.28 -2.00
N THR A 85 5.21 -1.45 -1.36
CA THR A 85 5.11 -1.21 0.09
C THR A 85 5.07 0.28 0.34
N THR A 86 3.99 0.74 0.95
CA THR A 86 3.82 2.13 1.35
C THR A 86 3.93 2.28 2.86
N LEU A 87 4.82 3.17 3.31
CA LEU A 87 4.93 3.55 4.71
C LEU A 87 5.00 5.08 4.82
N GLY A 88 3.99 5.67 5.48
CA GLY A 88 3.83 7.12 5.49
C GLY A 88 3.64 7.67 4.09
N ASN A 89 4.57 8.53 3.64
CA ASN A 89 4.59 9.08 2.30
C ASN A 89 5.71 8.51 1.41
N VAL A 90 6.27 7.36 1.79
CA VAL A 90 7.31 6.66 1.00
C VAL A 90 6.74 5.35 0.46
N ILE A 91 6.93 5.12 -0.84
CA ILE A 91 6.47 3.95 -1.59
C ILE A 91 7.70 3.25 -2.17
N ALA A 92 7.77 1.93 -2.04
CA ALA A 92 8.78 1.10 -2.71
C ALA A 92 8.11 0.14 -3.69
N GLY A 93 8.62 0.05 -4.92
CA GLY A 93 8.15 -0.89 -5.94
C GLY A 93 6.82 -0.53 -6.58
N GLY A 94 6.40 0.74 -6.49
CA GLY A 94 5.20 1.24 -7.14
C GLY A 94 5.35 1.23 -8.68
N THR A 95 4.25 0.96 -9.37
CA THR A 95 4.14 0.97 -10.84
C THR A 95 2.96 1.83 -11.27
N ALA A 96 2.76 2.02 -12.57
CA ALA A 96 1.55 2.69 -13.07
C ALA A 96 0.27 1.89 -12.74
N ALA A 97 0.35 0.56 -12.69
CA ALA A 97 -0.80 -0.33 -12.50
C ALA A 97 -1.38 -0.30 -11.06
N ASN A 98 -0.56 0.03 -10.06
CA ASN A 98 -0.96 0.13 -8.66
C ASN A 98 -0.78 1.55 -8.08
N GLU A 99 -0.46 2.56 -8.89
CA GLU A 99 -0.20 3.91 -8.37
C GLU A 99 -1.35 4.44 -7.51
N ARG A 100 -2.59 4.23 -7.95
CA ARG A 100 -3.78 4.69 -7.22
C ARG A 100 -4.01 3.96 -5.90
N HIS A 101 -3.58 2.70 -5.84
CA HIS A 101 -3.61 1.84 -4.66
C HIS A 101 -2.65 2.40 -3.60
N GLU A 102 -1.39 2.60 -3.98
CA GLU A 102 -0.36 3.15 -3.08
C GLU A 102 -0.70 4.59 -2.66
N ASP A 103 -1.24 5.40 -3.58
CA ASP A 103 -1.76 6.74 -3.26
C ASP A 103 -2.83 6.73 -2.18
N LEU A 104 -3.66 5.68 -2.14
CA LEU A 104 -4.68 5.56 -1.11
C LEU A 104 -4.03 5.31 0.25
N HIS A 105 -2.98 4.49 0.34
CA HIS A 105 -2.27 4.27 1.60
C HIS A 105 -1.63 5.55 2.13
N VAL A 106 -1.02 6.36 1.27
CA VAL A 106 -0.50 7.69 1.66
C VAL A 106 -1.64 8.58 2.18
N ARG A 107 -2.81 8.56 1.53
CA ARG A 107 -3.99 9.33 1.98
C ARG A 107 -4.57 8.80 3.29
N GLN A 108 -4.61 7.48 3.49
CA GLN A 108 -5.07 6.86 4.73
C GLN A 108 -4.16 7.26 5.89
N ALA A 109 -2.83 7.25 5.68
CA ALA A 109 -1.87 7.73 6.66
C ALA A 109 -2.11 9.21 7.04
N ARG A 110 -2.33 10.07 6.05
CA ARG A 110 -2.64 11.49 6.28
C ARG A 110 -3.98 11.71 6.97
N LEU A 111 -5.00 10.94 6.61
CA LEU A 111 -6.33 11.09 7.19
C LEU A 111 -6.35 10.68 8.66
N LEU A 112 -5.78 9.52 8.97
CA LEU A 112 -5.80 8.94 10.31
C LEU A 112 -4.65 9.45 11.20
N GLY A 113 -3.68 10.15 10.62
CA GLY A 113 -2.56 10.76 11.32
C GLY A 113 -1.84 9.75 12.21
N PRO A 114 -1.64 10.03 13.50
CA PRO A 114 -0.86 9.16 14.38
C PRO A 114 -1.51 7.79 14.62
N LEU A 115 -2.82 7.63 14.34
CA LEU A 115 -3.55 6.38 14.56
C LEU A 115 -3.42 5.38 13.40
N TYR A 116 -2.91 5.79 12.24
CA TYR A 116 -2.85 4.92 11.07
C TYR A 116 -2.07 3.61 11.33
N LEU A 117 -0.79 3.71 11.68
CA LEU A 117 0.05 2.52 11.92
C LEU A 117 -0.46 1.65 13.08
N PRO A 118 -0.86 2.22 14.25
CA PRO A 118 -1.48 1.42 15.31
C PRO A 118 -2.74 0.66 14.85
N LEU A 119 -3.63 1.31 14.10
CA LEU A 119 -4.86 0.66 13.62
C LEU A 119 -4.59 -0.41 12.56
N VAL A 120 -3.61 -0.18 11.68
CA VAL A 120 -3.15 -1.19 10.70
C VAL A 120 -2.55 -2.39 11.43
N GLY A 121 -1.60 -2.14 12.34
CA GLY A 121 -0.95 -3.21 13.11
C GLY A 121 -1.91 -4.02 13.97
N LEU A 122 -2.80 -3.34 14.71
CA LEU A 122 -3.85 -4.00 15.48
C LEU A 122 -4.75 -4.85 14.60
N ASN A 123 -5.14 -4.35 13.42
CA ASN A 123 -5.99 -5.11 12.53
C ASN A 123 -5.28 -6.34 11.95
N TYR A 124 -3.98 -6.24 11.61
CA TYR A 124 -3.17 -7.41 11.24
C TYR A 124 -3.13 -8.44 12.36
N VAL A 125 -2.88 -8.04 13.61
CA VAL A 125 -2.84 -8.96 14.76
C VAL A 125 -4.20 -9.63 14.94
N LEU A 126 -5.28 -8.85 14.98
CA LEU A 126 -6.63 -9.37 15.14
C LEU A 126 -7.00 -10.35 14.02
N PHE A 127 -6.73 -10.02 12.76
CA PHE A 127 -7.10 -10.87 11.63
C PHE A 127 -6.18 -12.08 11.47
N SER A 128 -4.98 -12.03 12.06
CA SER A 128 -4.08 -13.20 12.13
C SER A 128 -4.51 -14.19 13.21
N VAL A 129 -5.01 -13.71 14.35
CA VAL A 129 -5.38 -14.55 15.51
C VAL A 129 -6.85 -14.97 15.46
N LEU A 130 -7.74 -14.05 15.07
CA LEU A 130 -9.18 -14.23 14.96
C LEU A 130 -9.60 -14.02 13.50
N PRO A 131 -9.50 -15.05 12.64
CA PRO A 131 -9.71 -14.90 11.20
C PRO A 131 -11.21 -14.84 10.86
N VAL A 132 -11.91 -13.81 11.34
CA VAL A 132 -13.32 -13.54 10.98
C VAL A 132 -13.55 -13.45 9.47
N TRP A 133 -12.51 -13.09 8.72
CA TRP A 133 -12.50 -13.11 7.27
C TRP A 133 -12.74 -14.49 6.66
N TRP A 134 -12.42 -15.57 7.38
CA TRP A 134 -12.68 -16.94 6.95
C TRP A 134 -14.15 -17.17 6.58
N LEU A 135 -15.07 -16.46 7.25
CA LEU A 135 -16.52 -16.59 7.05
C LEU A 135 -17.00 -16.08 5.68
N TYR A 136 -16.23 -15.22 5.02
CA TYR A 136 -16.61 -14.61 3.73
C TYR A 136 -15.50 -14.67 2.67
N HIS A 137 -14.40 -15.38 2.97
CA HIS A 137 -13.31 -15.64 2.04
C HIS A 137 -13.74 -16.57 0.90
N ASP A 138 -13.21 -16.36 -0.29
CA ASP A 138 -13.43 -17.23 -1.44
C ASP A 138 -12.50 -18.45 -1.37
N HIS A 139 -12.95 -19.48 -0.68
CA HIS A 139 -12.17 -20.71 -0.48
C HIS A 139 -11.93 -21.47 -1.79
N ASP A 140 -12.84 -21.36 -2.76
CA ASP A 140 -12.75 -22.05 -4.04
C ASP A 140 -11.82 -21.31 -5.01
N GLY A 141 -11.99 -19.98 -5.14
CA GLY A 141 -11.20 -19.15 -6.05
C GLY A 141 -9.80 -18.82 -5.56
N TYR A 142 -9.62 -18.70 -4.23
CA TYR A 142 -8.35 -18.32 -3.60
C TYR A 142 -8.00 -19.28 -2.46
N PRO A 143 -7.71 -20.55 -2.75
CA PRO A 143 -7.46 -21.55 -1.72
C PRO A 143 -6.25 -21.19 -0.85
N ILE A 144 -6.38 -21.49 0.45
CA ILE A 144 -5.34 -21.29 1.46
C ILE A 144 -4.68 -22.64 1.73
N THR A 145 -3.53 -22.89 1.12
CA THR A 145 -2.84 -24.19 1.15
C THR A 145 -1.66 -24.25 2.12
N GLY A 146 -1.43 -23.20 2.90
CA GLY A 146 -0.35 -23.14 3.88
C GLY A 146 -0.13 -21.75 4.48
N PRO A 147 0.87 -21.58 5.36
CA PRO A 147 1.07 -20.34 6.13
C PRO A 147 1.28 -19.11 5.26
N GLY A 148 2.09 -19.20 4.20
CA GLY A 148 2.31 -18.06 3.30
C GLY A 148 1.02 -17.62 2.59
N ARG A 149 0.18 -18.57 2.16
CA ARG A 149 -1.13 -18.26 1.56
C ARG A 149 -2.14 -17.79 2.60
N TYR A 150 -2.05 -18.25 3.84
CA TYR A 150 -2.87 -17.74 4.95
C TYR A 150 -2.61 -16.25 5.15
N PHE A 151 -1.36 -15.81 5.19
CA PHE A 151 -1.06 -14.39 5.33
C PHE A 151 -1.37 -13.60 4.07
N THR A 152 -0.99 -14.07 2.88
CA THR A 152 -1.13 -13.28 1.65
C THR A 152 -2.55 -13.26 1.07
N ARG A 153 -3.33 -14.34 1.20
CA ARG A 153 -4.71 -14.42 0.69
C ARG A 153 -5.76 -14.26 1.79
N GLY A 154 -5.45 -14.71 3.00
CA GLY A 154 -6.31 -14.54 4.17
C GLY A 154 -6.09 -13.18 4.81
N VAL A 155 -5.04 -13.00 5.59
CA VAL A 155 -4.87 -11.80 6.42
C VAL A 155 -4.72 -10.52 5.60
N TYR A 156 -3.74 -10.46 4.71
CA TYR A 156 -3.33 -9.28 3.94
C TYR A 156 -4.46 -8.68 3.09
N LEU A 157 -5.22 -9.51 2.36
CA LEU A 157 -6.33 -9.00 1.54
C LEU A 157 -7.52 -8.51 2.37
N HIS A 158 -7.62 -8.94 3.62
CA HIS A 158 -8.79 -8.69 4.46
C HIS A 158 -8.61 -7.61 5.51
N VAL A 159 -7.36 -7.22 5.82
CA VAL A 159 -7.14 -6.05 6.66
C VAL A 159 -7.73 -4.81 6.00
N TRP A 160 -8.37 -3.95 6.79
CA TRP A 160 -9.32 -2.96 6.28
C TRP A 160 -8.70 -1.99 5.26
N HIS A 161 -7.43 -1.61 5.45
CA HIS A 161 -6.74 -0.62 4.63
C HIS A 161 -6.41 -1.15 3.23
N GLU A 162 -5.94 -2.40 3.14
CA GLU A 162 -5.75 -3.16 1.90
C GLU A 162 -7.09 -3.45 1.24
N ALA A 163 -8.06 -3.97 2.00
CA ALA A 163 -9.38 -4.29 1.49
C ALA A 163 -10.08 -3.06 0.89
N TRP A 164 -9.86 -1.87 1.45
CA TRP A 164 -10.32 -0.61 0.87
C TRP A 164 -9.59 -0.28 -0.43
N ALA A 165 -8.26 -0.41 -0.46
CA ALA A 165 -7.47 -0.17 -1.66
C ALA A 165 -7.86 -1.11 -2.82
N TYR A 166 -8.00 -2.41 -2.57
CA TYR A 166 -8.48 -3.37 -3.58
C TYR A 166 -9.91 -3.09 -4.04
N ARG A 167 -10.83 -2.73 -3.15
CA ARG A 167 -12.20 -2.35 -3.56
C ARG A 167 -12.19 -1.15 -4.49
N ARG A 168 -11.31 -0.18 -4.22
CA ARG A 168 -11.14 0.98 -5.09
C ARG A 168 -10.55 0.59 -6.44
N ASP A 169 -9.54 -0.28 -6.48
CA ASP A 169 -8.94 -0.75 -7.74
C ASP A 169 -9.96 -1.46 -8.63
N VAL A 170 -10.79 -2.32 -8.04
CA VAL A 170 -11.84 -3.03 -8.77
C VAL A 170 -12.86 -2.02 -9.32
N ARG A 171 -13.27 -1.04 -8.51
CA ARG A 171 -14.19 0.01 -8.95
C ARG A 171 -13.59 0.85 -10.08
N ASP A 172 -12.31 1.18 -10.01
CA ASP A 172 -11.62 1.97 -11.03
C ASP A 172 -11.47 1.18 -12.35
N ARG A 173 -11.30 -0.15 -12.31
CA ARG A 173 -11.17 -0.99 -13.51
C ARG A 173 -12.50 -1.38 -14.16
N TYR A 174 -13.52 -1.64 -13.34
CA TYR A 174 -14.77 -2.25 -13.81
C TYR A 174 -16.02 -1.38 -13.58
N GLY A 175 -15.86 -0.17 -13.04
CA GLY A 175 -16.97 0.74 -12.72
C GLY A 175 -17.83 0.25 -11.56
N ASP A 176 -19.04 0.81 -11.44
CA ASP A 176 -20.05 0.39 -10.45
C ASP A 176 -20.79 -0.91 -10.86
N LEU A 177 -20.25 -1.66 -11.84
CA LEU A 177 -20.77 -2.98 -12.14
C LEU A 177 -20.77 -3.81 -10.86
N PRO A 178 -21.81 -4.63 -10.61
CA PRO A 178 -21.86 -5.47 -9.43
C PRO A 178 -20.68 -6.44 -9.51
N VAL A 179 -19.58 -6.08 -8.83
CA VAL A 179 -18.46 -6.96 -8.58
C VAL A 179 -19.07 -8.17 -7.91
N ARG A 180 -18.99 -9.31 -8.59
CA ARG A 180 -19.44 -10.59 -8.04
C ARG A 180 -18.86 -10.70 -6.65
N ARG A 181 -19.71 -10.66 -5.63
CA ARG A 181 -19.29 -11.05 -4.28
C ARG A 181 -18.69 -12.45 -4.44
N PRO A 182 -17.45 -12.66 -3.96
CA PRO A 182 -16.91 -14.01 -3.94
C PRO A 182 -17.89 -14.91 -3.18
N GLY A 183 -18.25 -16.06 -3.75
CA GLY A 183 -19.20 -17.01 -3.15
C GLY A 183 -20.63 -17.07 -3.71
N ARG A 184 -21.07 -16.17 -4.62
CA ARG A 184 -22.38 -16.34 -5.29
C ARG A 184 -22.25 -17.14 -6.59
N ARG A 185 -22.49 -18.46 -6.51
CA ARG A 185 -22.57 -19.36 -7.67
C ARG A 185 -23.62 -18.83 -8.67
N ARG A 186 -23.27 -18.81 -9.97
CA ARG A 186 -24.30 -18.75 -11.02
C ARG A 186 -25.08 -20.07 -10.97
N PRO A 187 -26.40 -20.07 -11.18
CA PRO A 187 -27.08 -21.28 -11.62
C PRO A 187 -26.34 -21.78 -12.86
N ARG A 188 -26.00 -23.07 -12.91
CA ARG A 188 -25.40 -23.71 -14.09
C ARG A 188 -26.30 -23.42 -15.30
N ARG A 189 -25.97 -22.42 -16.11
CA ARG A 189 -26.47 -22.34 -17.47
C ARG A 189 -25.61 -23.28 -18.28
N ALA A 190 -26.29 -24.23 -18.94
CA ALA A 190 -25.69 -25.21 -19.84
C ALA A 190 -24.71 -24.51 -20.82
N HIS A 191 -23.52 -25.10 -20.93
CA HIS A 191 -22.44 -24.64 -21.78
C HIS A 191 -22.90 -24.42 -23.24
N ARG A 192 -22.61 -23.23 -23.77
CA ARG A 192 -22.22 -23.07 -25.17
C ARG A 192 -20.76 -22.64 -25.19
N HIS A 193 -20.00 -23.28 -26.07
CA HIS A 193 -18.59 -23.04 -26.38
C HIS A 193 -18.27 -21.58 -26.68
N GLY A 194 -17.01 -21.19 -26.37
CA GLY A 194 -16.35 -20.02 -26.93
C GLY A 194 -15.98 -18.98 -25.87
N ASP A 195 -14.75 -19.06 -25.38
CA ASP A 195 -13.77 -17.97 -25.29
C ASP A 195 -12.80 -18.17 -24.12
N HIS A 196 -11.54 -18.36 -24.49
CA HIS A 196 -10.39 -18.39 -23.61
C HIS A 196 -9.95 -16.96 -23.33
N ASP A 197 -10.42 -16.39 -22.21
CA ASP A 197 -9.81 -15.18 -21.65
C ASP A 197 -8.72 -15.58 -20.66
N HIS A 198 -7.48 -15.22 -21.01
CA HIS A 198 -6.29 -15.29 -20.19
C HIS A 198 -6.49 -14.45 -18.91
N TYR A 199 -6.67 -15.13 -17.78
CA TYR A 199 -6.45 -14.57 -16.46
C TYR A 199 -4.94 -14.48 -16.25
N THR A 200 -4.34 -13.31 -16.46
CA THR A 200 -2.95 -13.07 -16.10
C THR A 200 -2.86 -12.89 -14.58
N ASP A 201 -2.29 -13.91 -13.93
CA ASP A 201 -1.61 -13.83 -12.65
C ASP A 201 -0.49 -12.78 -12.74
N ASP A 202 -0.81 -11.52 -12.46
CA ASP A 202 0.20 -10.49 -12.19
C ASP A 202 0.08 -10.08 -10.73
N LYS A 203 0.74 -10.87 -9.88
CA LYS A 203 1.23 -10.56 -8.53
C LYS A 203 1.98 -11.78 -8.00
N THR A 204 3.25 -11.91 -8.39
CA THR A 204 4.25 -12.82 -7.79
C THR A 204 5.54 -12.08 -7.52
#